data_AF-A0A2P7YR28-F1
#
_entry.id   AF-A0A2P7YR28-F1
#
_cell.length_a   1.000
_cell.length_b   1.000
_cell.length_c   1.000
_cell.angle_alpha   90.00
_cell.angle_beta   90.00
_cell.angle_gamma   90.00
#
_symmetry.space_group_name_H-M   'P 1'
#
loop_
_entity.id
_entity.type
_entity.pdbx_description
1 polymer ?
#
loop_
_entity_poly.entity_id
_entity_poly.type
_entity_poly.pdbx_seq_one_letter_code
_entity_poly.pdbx_strand_id
1 'polypeptide(L)'
;MWFYWLLFACSLAQEANWPNLSDRADQALRAERDIAMDIPIDQHTPFGISANRLIFDIQGYSTDALGTLKTALNVGINAVMLDVYWNEYTGRWQLCPAPIPQGATNNRSETVLVSWKGSTYKCQPSFGDMDVYATLRDYLRLLNTNSQANVIQLVLNLKLILNDTVVIRLNLTNSSSLVTGPAPTSISPGMVVYLPEYMELGNSSLSDPLLSLSSFLFLPSELDMTSPLNSTVAYDDEYPSQQDFLYSLYKRAFVTAVTDEYRNSSNGYNVTVADAKTIFFYGQNNFTLNHTGEDVLQECHDRRLGPYDPNYYNNRVLESKFRMLIDSNNNRFTPEIAHQALQCGYMPILNASVYPLLNRTNLTGEYTGRVLNNFIPYAYWAWAPFEPDNSFSNTTRLSLDFAEMRPRDDDHDDDDDDYDVGYDDDPDWQQTAVSQVAEKCVVMKRKGWAVENCYNKYRLACKHKNNAFEWTLSHDISLYFSTDQPDCPKNYKFSVPHLSTEQLALQNFLNSSSVVYPVWIDMNDITILGCFVDGGPYAECPYKKAVTTSNLIRLVAPSAVVAVVILILIFFERFFLLTPIHTNRRRHWKRTINQHYKKNDYEGVPS
;
A
#
# COMPACT_ATOMS: atom_id res chain seq x y z
N MET A 1 -38.60 -29.22 -11.10
CA MET A 1 -37.17 -29.60 -10.96
C MET A 1 -36.23 -28.43 -11.28
N TRP A 2 -36.60 -27.21 -10.85
CA TRP A 2 -35.91 -25.94 -11.15
C TRP A 2 -36.06 -24.97 -9.96
N PHE A 3 -36.04 -25.48 -8.73
CA PHE A 3 -36.18 -24.65 -7.51
C PHE A 3 -35.21 -25.03 -6.38
N TYR A 4 -34.36 -26.05 -6.58
CA TYR A 4 -33.38 -26.50 -5.58
C TYR A 4 -31.97 -25.90 -5.77
N TRP A 5 -31.76 -25.06 -6.79
CA TRP A 5 -30.46 -24.43 -7.06
C TRP A 5 -30.29 -23.02 -6.47
N LEU A 6 -31.31 -22.47 -5.80
CA LEU A 6 -31.27 -21.14 -5.20
C LEU A 6 -30.98 -21.13 -3.68
N LEU A 7 -30.84 -22.30 -3.06
CA LEU A 7 -30.62 -22.43 -1.60
C LEU A 7 -29.22 -22.93 -1.22
N PHE A 8 -28.30 -23.07 -2.18
CA PHE A 8 -26.90 -23.45 -1.91
C PHE A 8 -25.87 -22.36 -2.21
N ALA A 9 -26.32 -21.13 -2.52
CA ALA A 9 -25.45 -19.96 -2.72
C ALA A 9 -25.52 -18.94 -1.57
N CYS A 10 -26.08 -19.32 -0.41
CA CYS A 10 -26.23 -18.43 0.73
C CYS A 10 -25.76 -19.11 2.02
N SER A 11 -24.50 -19.56 2.02
CA SER A 11 -23.78 -19.92 3.25
C SER A 11 -22.29 -19.66 3.02
N LEU A 12 -21.73 -18.74 3.83
CA LEU A 12 -20.34 -18.30 3.87
C LEU A 12 -19.93 -17.28 2.78
N ALA A 13 -20.68 -16.19 2.69
CA ALA A 13 -20.06 -14.89 2.43
C ALA A 13 -19.83 -14.21 3.78
N GLN A 14 -18.85 -14.70 4.53
CA GLN A 14 -18.20 -13.88 5.55
C GLN A 14 -17.01 -13.17 4.88
N GLU A 15 -17.30 -12.37 3.86
CA GLU A 15 -16.37 -11.38 3.36
C GLU A 15 -16.61 -10.09 4.13
N ALA A 16 -15.93 -9.93 5.26
CA ALA A 16 -15.59 -8.59 5.71
C ALA A 16 -14.51 -8.04 4.76
N ASN A 17 -14.88 -7.75 3.50
CA ASN A 17 -13.96 -7.24 2.48
C ASN A 17 -13.75 -5.74 2.67
N TRP A 18 -12.95 -5.46 3.68
CA TRP A 18 -12.38 -4.16 3.98
C TRP A 18 -10.86 -4.29 3.95
N PRO A 19 -10.12 -3.53 3.11
CA PRO A 19 -10.58 -2.83 1.90
C PRO A 19 -9.75 -3.16 0.62
N ASN A 20 -10.29 -2.77 -0.54
CA ASN A 20 -9.52 -2.55 -1.77
C ASN A 20 -9.04 -1.10 -1.81
N LEU A 21 -7.91 -0.87 -2.48
CA LEU A 21 -7.37 0.46 -2.71
C LEU A 21 -8.36 1.32 -3.52
N SER A 22 -8.62 2.55 -3.08
CA SER A 22 -9.43 3.49 -3.87
C SER A 22 -8.71 3.90 -5.16
N ASP A 23 -9.43 4.18 -6.25
CA ASP A 23 -8.83 4.61 -7.53
C ASP A 23 -7.84 5.77 -7.38
N ARG A 24 -8.14 6.72 -6.48
CA ARG A 24 -7.26 7.85 -6.15
C ARG A 24 -5.93 7.37 -5.57
N ALA A 25 -5.98 6.59 -4.50
CA ALA A 25 -4.81 6.02 -3.84
C ALA A 25 -3.97 5.16 -4.79
N ASP A 26 -4.63 4.41 -5.66
CA ASP A 26 -4.04 3.58 -6.69
C ASP A 26 -3.32 4.40 -7.78
N GLN A 27 -3.87 5.55 -8.18
CA GLN A 27 -3.19 6.51 -9.05
C GLN A 27 -2.00 7.19 -8.35
N ALA A 28 -2.15 7.61 -7.09
CA ALA A 28 -1.08 8.24 -6.32
C ALA A 28 0.15 7.33 -6.21
N LEU A 29 -0.06 6.07 -5.79
CA LEU A 29 1.00 5.06 -5.64
C LEU A 29 1.73 4.78 -6.95
N ARG A 30 0.98 4.59 -8.03
CA ARG A 30 1.59 4.35 -9.35
C ARG A 30 2.39 5.56 -9.82
N ALA A 31 1.85 6.76 -9.66
CA ALA A 31 2.51 7.97 -10.08
C ALA A 31 3.84 8.19 -9.36
N GLU A 32 3.89 7.97 -8.03
CA GLU A 32 5.15 8.04 -7.27
C GLU A 32 6.14 6.96 -7.73
N ARG A 33 5.67 5.72 -7.93
CA ARG A 33 6.51 4.64 -8.45
C ARG A 33 7.11 5.02 -9.80
N ASP A 34 6.30 5.48 -10.74
CA ASP A 34 6.71 5.68 -12.12
C ASP A 34 7.68 6.86 -12.26
N ILE A 35 7.49 7.92 -11.47
CA ILE A 35 8.42 9.06 -11.42
C ILE A 35 9.73 8.69 -10.71
N ALA A 36 9.72 7.75 -9.77
CA ALA A 36 10.91 7.35 -9.01
C ALA A 36 11.69 6.18 -9.67
N MET A 37 11.49 5.92 -10.97
CA MET A 37 12.11 4.78 -11.67
C MET A 37 13.64 4.84 -11.72
N ASP A 38 14.21 6.04 -11.83
CA ASP A 38 15.66 6.28 -11.86
C ASP A 38 16.29 6.35 -10.47
N ILE A 39 15.48 6.28 -9.41
CA ILE A 39 15.94 6.36 -8.02
C ILE A 39 16.40 4.99 -7.51
N PRO A 40 17.62 4.90 -6.93
CA PRO A 40 18.13 3.69 -6.31
C PRO A 40 17.23 3.15 -5.19
N ILE A 41 17.18 1.82 -5.05
CA ILE A 41 16.23 1.18 -4.13
C ILE A 41 16.41 1.55 -2.66
N ASP A 42 17.62 1.97 -2.27
CA ASP A 42 17.99 2.35 -0.91
C ASP A 42 17.49 3.74 -0.49
N GLN A 43 17.07 4.55 -1.45
CA GLN A 43 16.59 5.90 -1.17
C GLN A 43 15.07 6.00 -1.03
N HIS A 44 14.30 4.98 -1.47
CA HIS A 44 12.84 4.99 -1.34
C HIS A 44 12.39 4.98 0.11
N THR A 45 11.27 5.65 0.35
CA THR A 45 10.68 5.83 1.67
C THR A 45 9.20 5.45 1.63
N PRO A 46 8.87 4.15 1.49
CA PRO A 46 7.48 3.71 1.44
C PRO A 46 6.80 3.88 2.80
N PHE A 47 5.46 3.86 2.82
CA PHE A 47 4.70 3.80 4.06
C PHE A 47 4.61 2.35 4.57
N GLY A 48 4.83 2.16 5.87
CA GLY A 48 4.91 0.82 6.47
C GLY A 48 4.11 0.61 7.75
N ILE A 49 3.95 -0.67 8.11
CA ILE A 49 3.27 -1.10 9.35
C ILE A 49 4.05 -2.20 10.07
N SER A 50 3.89 -2.27 11.38
CA SER A 50 4.24 -3.45 12.18
C SER A 50 3.11 -4.47 12.11
N ALA A 51 3.35 -5.61 11.45
CA ALA A 51 2.38 -6.70 11.38
C ALA A 51 2.07 -7.26 12.78
N ASN A 52 3.06 -7.33 13.66
CA ASN A 52 2.88 -7.80 15.04
C ASN A 52 1.90 -6.91 15.79
N ARG A 53 2.05 -5.58 15.69
CA ARG A 53 1.23 -4.63 16.46
C ARG A 53 -0.15 -4.39 15.85
N LEU A 54 -0.22 -4.23 14.54
CA LEU A 54 -1.46 -3.87 13.85
C LEU A 54 -2.27 -5.07 13.37
N ILE A 55 -1.73 -6.28 13.38
CA ILE A 55 -2.44 -7.47 12.91
C ILE A 55 -2.42 -8.57 13.98
N PHE A 56 -1.24 -9.09 14.34
CA PHE A 56 -1.15 -10.30 15.16
C PHE A 56 -1.53 -10.10 16.63
N ASP A 57 -1.19 -8.95 17.24
CA ASP A 57 -1.62 -8.62 18.61
C ASP A 57 -3.16 -8.49 18.71
N ILE A 58 -3.85 -8.17 17.60
CA ILE A 58 -5.30 -7.96 17.56
C ILE A 58 -6.06 -9.24 17.24
N GLN A 59 -5.64 -9.98 16.20
CA GLN A 59 -6.35 -11.18 15.72
C GLN A 59 -5.82 -12.48 16.33
N GLY A 60 -4.58 -12.45 16.83
CA GLY A 60 -3.79 -13.61 17.21
C GLY A 60 -2.67 -13.90 16.22
N TYR A 61 -1.62 -14.53 16.74
CA TYR A 61 -0.50 -15.07 15.98
C TYR A 61 -0.93 -16.41 15.38
N SER A 62 -1.74 -16.36 14.33
CA SER A 62 -2.29 -17.53 13.64
C SER A 62 -2.38 -17.31 12.13
N THR A 63 -2.57 -18.39 11.38
CA THR A 63 -2.72 -18.31 9.91
C THR A 63 -3.95 -17.52 9.47
N ASP A 64 -4.97 -17.42 10.32
CA ASP A 64 -6.19 -16.63 10.05
C ASP A 64 -5.86 -15.14 9.82
N ALA A 65 -4.82 -14.62 10.50
CA ALA A 65 -4.43 -13.23 10.45
C ALA A 65 -3.73 -12.82 9.13
N LEU A 66 -3.28 -13.81 8.35
CA LEU A 66 -2.61 -13.58 7.06
C LEU A 66 -3.54 -12.97 6.02
N GLY A 67 -4.86 -13.16 6.16
CA GLY A 67 -5.86 -12.50 5.32
C GLY A 67 -5.76 -10.98 5.42
N THR A 68 -5.66 -10.44 6.65
CA THR A 68 -5.54 -9.00 6.87
C THR A 68 -4.18 -8.46 6.46
N LEU A 69 -3.10 -9.26 6.58
CA LEU A 69 -1.79 -8.89 6.02
C LEU A 69 -1.86 -8.75 4.49
N LYS A 70 -2.47 -9.72 3.80
CA LYS A 70 -2.67 -9.65 2.35
C LYS A 70 -3.50 -8.43 1.96
N THR A 71 -4.53 -8.10 2.74
CA THR A 71 -5.34 -6.90 2.53
C THR A 71 -4.52 -5.62 2.74
N ALA A 72 -3.65 -5.55 3.76
CA ALA A 72 -2.74 -4.42 3.96
C ALA A 72 -1.84 -4.20 2.72
N LEU A 73 -1.27 -5.27 2.16
CA LEU A 73 -0.50 -5.23 0.92
C LEU A 73 -1.35 -4.78 -0.28
N ASN A 74 -2.61 -5.24 -0.37
CA ASN A 74 -3.54 -4.82 -1.44
C ASN A 74 -3.92 -3.34 -1.37
N VAL A 75 -3.86 -2.72 -0.19
CA VAL A 75 -4.12 -1.28 -0.01
C VAL A 75 -2.86 -0.43 -0.07
N GLY A 76 -1.77 -0.95 -0.63
CA GLY A 76 -0.57 -0.17 -0.95
C GLY A 76 0.43 -0.03 0.18
N ILE A 77 0.34 -0.86 1.23
CA ILE A 77 1.40 -0.97 2.23
C ILE A 77 2.59 -1.71 1.60
N ASN A 78 3.67 -0.98 1.35
CA ASN A 78 4.87 -1.49 0.68
C ASN A 78 6.02 -1.79 1.65
N ALA A 79 5.86 -1.49 2.94
CA ALA A 79 6.81 -1.89 3.98
C ALA A 79 6.12 -2.62 5.13
N VAL A 80 6.65 -3.79 5.48
CA VAL A 80 6.12 -4.61 6.57
C VAL A 80 7.23 -4.89 7.56
N MET A 81 7.06 -4.41 8.79
CA MET A 81 7.89 -4.78 9.92
C MET A 81 7.32 -6.01 10.62
N LEU A 82 8.19 -6.98 10.90
CA LEU A 82 7.88 -8.25 11.54
C LEU A 82 8.80 -8.44 12.74
N ASP A 83 8.23 -8.47 13.94
CA ASP A 83 8.98 -8.89 15.12
C ASP A 83 9.16 -10.41 15.07
N VAL A 84 10.42 -10.84 15.04
CA VAL A 84 10.81 -12.25 15.06
C VAL A 84 11.59 -12.50 16.34
N TYR A 85 11.16 -13.50 17.11
CA TYR A 85 11.67 -13.77 18.46
C TYR A 85 12.54 -15.01 18.45
N TRP A 86 13.81 -14.88 18.86
CA TRP A 86 14.61 -16.04 19.21
C TRP A 86 14.19 -16.54 20.57
N ASN A 87 13.77 -17.79 20.63
CA ASN A 87 13.37 -18.43 21.85
C ASN A 87 14.54 -19.26 22.40
N GLU A 88 15.14 -18.81 23.50
CA GLU A 88 16.27 -19.52 24.12
C GLU A 88 15.88 -20.85 24.78
N TYR A 89 14.59 -21.07 25.06
CA TYR A 89 14.12 -22.37 25.55
C TYR A 89 14.14 -23.43 24.44
N THR A 90 13.88 -23.05 23.18
CA THR A 90 13.80 -23.97 22.04
C THR A 90 15.02 -23.91 21.10
N GLY A 91 15.79 -22.82 21.14
CA GLY A 91 16.80 -22.52 20.13
C GLY A 91 16.20 -22.33 18.73
N ARG A 92 14.99 -21.76 18.64
CA ARG A 92 14.26 -21.53 17.38
C ARG A 92 13.70 -20.11 17.31
N TRP A 93 13.63 -19.59 16.09
CA TRP A 93 12.88 -18.38 15.76
C TRP A 93 11.38 -18.66 15.70
N GLN A 94 10.59 -17.76 16.27
CA GLN A 94 9.14 -17.79 16.28
C GLN A 94 8.53 -16.38 16.17
N LEU A 95 7.26 -16.28 15.78
CA LEU A 95 6.54 -14.99 15.73
C LEU A 95 5.79 -14.68 17.02
N CYS A 96 5.29 -15.70 17.73
CA CYS A 96 4.61 -15.50 19.01
C CYS A 96 5.58 -14.85 20.01
N PRO A 97 5.20 -13.78 20.74
CA PRO A 97 6.09 -13.11 21.69
C PRO A 97 6.34 -13.90 22.99
N ALA A 98 5.71 -15.07 23.14
CA ALA A 98 5.71 -15.87 24.34
C ALA A 98 6.16 -17.33 24.06
N PRO A 99 6.90 -17.98 24.96
CA PRO A 99 7.21 -19.40 24.84
C PRO A 99 5.93 -20.23 25.02
N ILE A 100 5.67 -21.15 24.09
CA ILE A 100 4.47 -22.01 24.14
C ILE A 100 4.78 -23.30 24.93
N PRO A 101 4.05 -23.60 26.03
CA PRO A 101 4.30 -24.80 26.84
C PRO A 101 4.04 -26.13 26.12
N GLN A 102 4.83 -27.16 26.44
CA GLN A 102 4.57 -28.54 26.04
C GLN A 102 3.25 -29.01 26.66
N GLY A 103 2.35 -29.55 25.84
CA GLY A 103 1.02 -29.98 26.29
C GLY A 103 -0.05 -28.88 26.31
N ALA A 104 0.27 -27.63 25.92
CA ALA A 104 -0.74 -26.58 25.75
C ALA A 104 -1.86 -26.99 24.77
N THR A 105 -1.49 -27.70 23.70
CA THR A 105 -2.44 -28.40 22.83
C THR A 105 -1.74 -29.59 22.17
N ASN A 106 -2.51 -30.64 21.85
CA ASN A 106 -2.07 -31.74 20.99
C ASN A 106 -2.26 -31.42 19.50
N ASN A 107 -3.12 -30.45 19.18
CA ASN A 107 -3.39 -30.00 17.82
C ASN A 107 -2.63 -28.70 17.54
N ARG A 108 -1.52 -28.80 16.80
CA ARG A 108 -0.64 -27.66 16.51
C ARG A 108 -1.28 -26.56 15.67
N SER A 109 -2.41 -26.85 15.02
CA SER A 109 -3.19 -25.87 14.25
C SER A 109 -4.21 -25.12 15.10
N GLU A 110 -4.39 -25.50 16.37
CA GLU A 110 -5.28 -24.81 17.28
C GLU A 110 -4.58 -23.64 17.98
N THR A 111 -5.29 -22.55 18.19
CA THR A 111 -4.76 -21.40 18.92
C THR A 111 -4.85 -21.62 20.43
N VAL A 112 -3.77 -21.32 21.15
CA VAL A 112 -3.69 -21.37 22.61
C VAL A 112 -3.45 -19.98 23.19
N LEU A 113 -3.97 -19.71 24.39
CA LEU A 113 -3.71 -18.47 25.13
C LEU A 113 -2.46 -18.66 26.00
N VAL A 114 -1.47 -17.79 25.83
CA VAL A 114 -0.20 -17.82 26.55
C VAL A 114 0.04 -16.47 27.21
N SER A 115 0.26 -16.46 28.52
CA SER A 115 0.56 -15.24 29.28
C SER A 115 2.05 -15.10 29.53
N TRP A 116 2.66 -14.01 29.08
CA TRP A 116 4.10 -13.74 29.19
C TRP A 116 4.34 -12.26 29.51
N LYS A 117 5.17 -11.99 30.52
CA LYS A 117 5.56 -10.63 30.97
C LYS A 117 4.36 -9.67 31.16
N GLY A 118 3.28 -10.17 31.75
CA GLY A 118 2.08 -9.38 32.03
C GLY A 118 1.16 -9.12 30.84
N SER A 119 1.42 -9.73 29.68
CA SER A 119 0.52 -9.71 28.51
C SER A 119 0.04 -11.11 28.17
N THR A 120 -1.12 -11.22 27.54
CA THR A 120 -1.70 -12.49 27.10
C THR A 120 -1.81 -12.49 25.58
N TYR A 121 -1.25 -13.52 24.95
CA TYR A 121 -1.16 -13.67 23.51
C TYR A 121 -1.96 -14.89 23.07
N LYS A 122 -2.65 -14.78 21.93
CA LYS A 122 -3.28 -15.91 21.25
C LYS A 122 -2.31 -16.42 20.19
N CYS A 123 -1.75 -17.61 20.38
CA CYS A 123 -0.72 -18.15 19.51
C CYS A 123 -1.09 -19.53 18.96
N GLN A 124 -0.89 -19.73 17.66
CA GLN A 124 -0.98 -21.03 17.00
C GLN A 124 0.43 -21.63 16.92
N PRO A 125 0.68 -22.83 17.49
CA PRO A 125 2.01 -23.42 17.51
C PRO A 125 2.64 -23.65 16.13
N SER A 126 1.83 -23.97 15.11
CA SER A 126 2.33 -24.17 13.73
C SER A 126 2.57 -22.89 12.94
N PHE A 127 2.17 -21.72 13.46
CA PHE A 127 2.31 -20.45 12.77
C PHE A 127 3.72 -19.87 12.94
N GLY A 128 4.39 -19.58 11.83
CA GLY A 128 5.76 -19.07 11.81
C GLY A 128 6.02 -18.03 10.72
N ASP A 129 7.27 -17.58 10.66
CA ASP A 129 7.80 -16.63 9.69
C ASP A 129 7.62 -17.10 8.23
N MET A 130 7.79 -18.40 7.97
CA MET A 130 7.52 -19.03 6.68
C MET A 130 6.11 -18.77 6.14
N ASP A 131 5.09 -18.71 7.00
CA ASP A 131 3.71 -18.48 6.57
C ASP A 131 3.52 -17.04 6.08
N VAL A 132 4.18 -16.08 6.74
CA VAL A 132 4.22 -14.67 6.33
C VAL A 132 4.94 -14.52 4.99
N TYR A 133 6.10 -15.14 4.85
CA TYR A 133 6.89 -15.07 3.61
C TYR A 133 6.20 -15.77 2.44
N ALA A 134 5.52 -16.89 2.69
CA ALA A 134 4.67 -17.56 1.70
C ALA A 134 3.51 -16.67 1.25
N THR A 135 2.85 -15.98 2.19
CA THR A 135 1.76 -15.03 1.87
C THR A 135 2.27 -13.88 1.01
N LEU A 136 3.45 -13.33 1.34
CA LEU A 136 4.09 -12.28 0.55
C LEU A 136 4.44 -12.75 -0.87
N ARG A 137 5.01 -13.95 -1.00
CA ARG A 137 5.28 -14.57 -2.31
C ARG A 137 3.99 -14.70 -3.12
N ASP A 138 2.92 -15.18 -2.52
CA ASP A 138 1.67 -15.44 -3.24
C ASP A 138 1.00 -14.12 -3.67
N TYR A 139 1.11 -13.05 -2.86
CA TYR A 139 0.76 -11.69 -3.27
C TYR A 139 1.58 -11.22 -4.48
N LEU A 140 2.92 -11.36 -4.42
CA LEU A 140 3.82 -10.93 -5.50
C LEU A 140 3.58 -11.66 -6.82
N ARG A 141 3.24 -12.95 -6.77
CA ARG A 141 2.89 -13.76 -7.96
C ARG A 141 1.64 -13.25 -8.68
N LEU A 142 0.66 -12.73 -7.93
CA LEU A 142 -0.60 -12.24 -8.50
C LEU A 142 -0.43 -10.89 -9.20
N LEU A 143 0.54 -10.07 -8.78
CA LEU A 143 0.79 -8.71 -9.28
C LEU A 143 1.98 -8.64 -10.25
N ASN A 144 2.18 -9.68 -11.05
CA ASN A 144 3.30 -9.75 -12.00
C ASN A 144 2.97 -9.10 -13.36
N THR A 145 2.43 -7.87 -13.34
CA THR A 145 2.22 -7.04 -14.52
C THR A 145 2.96 -5.72 -14.37
N ASN A 146 3.37 -5.10 -15.47
CA ASN A 146 4.15 -3.84 -15.42
C ASN A 146 3.44 -2.74 -14.63
N SER A 147 2.11 -2.64 -14.73
CA SER A 147 1.30 -1.62 -14.05
C SER A 147 1.12 -1.86 -12.55
N GLN A 148 1.32 -3.08 -12.05
CA GLN A 148 1.15 -3.48 -10.65
C GLN A 148 2.46 -3.92 -9.98
N ALA A 149 3.57 -3.82 -10.71
CA ALA A 149 4.89 -4.09 -10.17
C ALA A 149 5.23 -3.03 -9.12
N ASN A 150 5.50 -3.45 -7.89
CA ASN A 150 5.91 -2.60 -6.77
C ASN A 150 7.05 -3.28 -6.01
N VAL A 151 7.88 -2.47 -5.35
CA VAL A 151 8.93 -2.89 -4.43
C VAL A 151 8.34 -3.07 -3.04
N ILE A 152 8.66 -4.18 -2.37
CA ILE A 152 8.26 -4.46 -0.99
C ILE A 152 9.48 -4.58 -0.10
N GLN A 153 9.50 -3.81 0.98
CA GLN A 153 10.53 -3.88 2.00
C GLN A 153 10.04 -4.67 3.21
N LEU A 154 10.70 -5.77 3.52
CA LEU A 154 10.45 -6.55 4.73
C LEU A 154 11.49 -6.19 5.79
N VAL A 155 11.04 -5.67 6.93
CA VAL A 155 11.89 -5.24 8.05
C VAL A 155 11.76 -6.25 9.18
N LEU A 156 12.80 -7.03 9.45
CA LEU A 156 12.83 -7.99 10.55
C LEU A 156 13.29 -7.28 11.83
N ASN A 157 12.40 -7.12 12.79
CA ASN A 157 12.73 -6.59 14.11
C ASN A 157 13.12 -7.76 15.01
N LEU A 158 14.43 -7.96 15.23
CA LEU A 158 14.92 -9.12 15.96
C LEU A 158 14.75 -8.91 17.46
N LYS A 159 14.03 -9.85 18.10
CA LYS A 159 13.67 -9.84 19.53
C LYS A 159 14.13 -11.13 20.21
N LEU A 160 14.26 -11.08 21.53
CA LEU A 160 14.77 -12.19 22.34
C LEU A 160 13.77 -12.58 23.43
N ILE A 161 13.51 -13.89 23.55
CA ILE A 161 12.84 -14.51 24.69
C ILE A 161 13.91 -15.22 25.53
N LEU A 162 14.27 -14.59 26.64
CA LEU A 162 15.27 -15.09 27.58
C LEU A 162 14.80 -16.36 28.30
N ASN A 163 15.74 -17.28 28.53
CA ASN A 163 15.54 -18.48 29.33
C ASN A 163 15.59 -18.17 30.84
N ASP A 164 14.64 -17.36 31.32
CA ASP A 164 14.51 -17.02 32.73
C ASP A 164 13.65 -18.05 33.49
N THR A 165 13.92 -18.25 34.79
CA THR A 165 13.07 -19.10 35.64
C THR A 165 11.72 -18.43 35.92
N VAL A 166 10.62 -19.12 35.64
CA VAL A 166 9.25 -18.58 35.75
C VAL A 166 8.55 -19.10 37.01
N VAL A 167 7.87 -18.22 37.76
CA VAL A 167 7.10 -18.59 38.95
C VAL A 167 5.61 -18.30 38.73
N ILE A 168 4.77 -19.31 39.00
CA ILE A 168 3.30 -19.26 38.83
C ILE A 168 2.62 -19.29 40.21
N ARG A 169 1.54 -18.51 40.39
CA ARG A 169 0.59 -18.68 41.51
C ARG A 169 -0.56 -19.58 41.08
N LEU A 170 -0.80 -20.67 41.83
CA LEU A 170 -2.00 -21.48 41.67
C LEU A 170 -3.11 -20.91 42.57
N ASN A 171 -4.12 -20.25 41.99
CA ASN A 171 -5.39 -20.06 42.69
C ASN A 171 -6.19 -21.37 42.59
N LEU A 172 -6.47 -22.00 43.72
CA LEU A 172 -7.22 -23.26 43.88
C LEU A 172 -8.73 -23.16 43.51
N THR A 173 -9.11 -22.29 42.59
CA THR A 173 -10.51 -22.09 42.18
C THR A 173 -10.62 -21.94 40.66
N ASN A 174 -10.85 -23.05 39.94
CA ASN A 174 -11.36 -23.26 38.56
C ASN A 174 -11.12 -22.20 37.45
N SER A 175 -10.15 -21.30 37.59
CA SER A 175 -9.72 -20.34 36.59
C SER A 175 -8.24 -20.06 36.81
N SER A 176 -7.39 -20.90 36.22
CA SER A 176 -5.94 -20.78 36.31
C SER A 176 -5.47 -19.63 35.42
N SER A 177 -5.36 -18.43 35.99
CA SER A 177 -4.62 -17.34 35.37
C SER A 177 -3.12 -17.54 35.62
N LEU A 178 -2.37 -17.75 34.54
CA LEU A 178 -0.92 -17.97 34.55
C LEU A 178 -0.22 -16.60 34.59
N VAL A 179 0.13 -16.13 35.78
CA VAL A 179 0.87 -14.86 35.94
C VAL A 179 2.37 -15.17 35.87
N THR A 180 3.08 -14.52 34.95
CA THR A 180 4.52 -14.67 34.72
C THR A 180 5.29 -13.45 35.22
N GLY A 181 6.40 -13.69 35.93
CA GLY A 181 7.32 -12.66 36.41
C GLY A 181 8.67 -13.26 36.79
N PRO A 182 9.72 -12.43 36.97
CA PRO A 182 11.05 -12.90 37.39
C PRO A 182 10.95 -13.58 38.75
N ALA A 183 11.70 -14.68 38.93
CA ALA A 183 11.66 -15.47 40.15
C ALA A 183 12.00 -14.61 41.39
N PRO A 184 11.12 -14.53 42.42
CA PRO A 184 11.47 -13.89 43.68
C PRO A 184 12.61 -14.67 44.36
N THR A 185 13.44 -13.96 45.13
CA THR A 185 14.52 -14.53 45.96
C THR A 185 14.02 -15.47 47.05
N SER A 186 12.70 -15.53 47.30
CA SER A 186 12.07 -16.43 48.26
C SER A 186 10.69 -16.90 47.76
N ILE A 187 10.45 -18.21 47.80
CA ILE A 187 9.19 -18.85 47.38
C ILE A 187 8.20 -18.83 48.56
N SER A 188 7.10 -18.10 48.44
CA SER A 188 5.97 -18.17 49.39
C SER A 188 5.21 -19.50 49.23
N PRO A 189 4.60 -20.04 50.30
CA PRO A 189 3.74 -21.22 50.22
C PRO A 189 2.61 -21.02 49.19
N GLY A 190 2.49 -21.92 48.22
CA GLY A 190 1.49 -21.86 47.13
C GLY A 190 2.01 -21.38 45.76
N MET A 191 3.31 -21.09 45.63
CA MET A 191 3.97 -20.83 44.35
C MET A 191 4.67 -22.08 43.81
N VAL A 192 4.51 -22.35 42.51
CA VAL A 192 5.19 -23.45 41.79
C VAL A 192 6.12 -22.84 40.75
N VAL A 193 7.36 -23.33 40.69
CA VAL A 193 8.31 -23.01 39.61
C VAL A 193 7.92 -23.84 38.41
N TYR A 194 7.59 -23.19 37.30
CA TYR A 194 7.38 -23.87 36.03
C TYR A 194 8.62 -23.64 35.18
N LEU A 195 9.26 -24.71 34.72
CA LEU A 195 10.08 -24.58 33.52
C LEU A 195 9.11 -24.54 32.35
N PRO A 196 9.12 -23.53 31.48
CA PRO A 196 8.38 -23.61 30.24
C PRO A 196 8.87 -24.85 29.48
N GLU A 197 8.07 -25.91 29.49
CA GLU A 197 8.37 -27.08 28.68
C GLU A 197 8.24 -26.65 27.21
N TYR A 198 9.23 -26.94 26.39
CA TYR A 198 9.40 -26.30 25.08
C TYR A 198 8.89 -27.20 23.93
N MET A 199 8.28 -26.59 22.91
CA MET A 199 7.98 -27.27 21.65
C MET A 199 9.05 -26.91 20.59
N GLU A 200 9.70 -27.91 19.99
CA GLU A 200 10.62 -27.69 18.85
C GLU A 200 9.86 -27.33 17.57
N LEU A 201 9.36 -26.09 17.52
CA LEU A 201 8.64 -25.51 16.38
C LEU A 201 9.31 -24.18 16.00
N GLY A 202 9.45 -23.93 14.70
CA GLY A 202 10.19 -22.79 14.17
C GLY A 202 11.53 -23.18 13.56
N ASN A 203 12.30 -22.19 13.13
CA ASN A 203 13.54 -22.38 12.38
C ASN A 203 14.78 -22.09 13.25
N SER A 204 15.86 -22.84 13.04
CA SER A 204 17.16 -22.50 13.67
C SER A 204 17.95 -21.47 12.88
N SER A 205 17.64 -21.27 11.60
CA SER A 205 18.26 -20.26 10.75
C SER A 205 17.32 -19.06 10.64
N LEU A 206 17.89 -17.85 10.63
CA LEU A 206 17.15 -16.61 10.39
C LEU A 206 16.89 -16.41 8.89
N SER A 207 17.83 -16.81 8.03
CA SER A 207 17.75 -16.58 6.58
C SER A 207 17.10 -17.70 5.78
N ASP A 208 17.19 -18.97 6.20
CA ASP A 208 16.63 -20.09 5.43
C ASP A 208 15.15 -19.90 5.07
N PRO A 209 14.28 -19.37 5.97
CA PRO A 209 12.87 -19.19 5.67
C PRO A 209 12.59 -18.20 4.52
N LEU A 210 13.49 -17.24 4.32
CA LEU A 210 13.36 -16.22 3.27
C LEU A 210 13.49 -16.82 1.86
N LEU A 211 14.09 -18.00 1.73
CA LEU A 211 14.16 -18.74 0.44
C LEU A 211 12.77 -19.03 -0.13
N SER A 212 11.73 -19.02 0.71
CA SER A 212 10.34 -19.14 0.28
C SER A 212 9.86 -17.99 -0.61
N LEU A 213 10.51 -16.82 -0.60
CA LEU A 213 10.27 -15.71 -1.53
C LEU A 213 10.88 -15.98 -2.92
N SER A 214 11.83 -16.91 -3.02
CA SER A 214 12.44 -17.40 -4.26
C SER A 214 13.03 -16.26 -5.12
N SER A 215 12.74 -16.26 -6.43
CA SER A 215 13.27 -15.31 -7.42
C SER A 215 12.88 -13.85 -7.18
N PHE A 216 11.88 -13.58 -6.33
CA PHE A 216 11.45 -12.21 -6.02
C PHE A 216 12.38 -11.49 -5.04
N LEU A 217 13.18 -12.23 -4.27
CA LEU A 217 14.04 -11.68 -3.24
C LEU A 217 15.35 -11.16 -3.83
N PHE A 218 15.66 -9.90 -3.57
CA PHE A 218 16.97 -9.30 -3.81
C PHE A 218 17.84 -9.42 -2.57
N LEU A 219 19.09 -9.86 -2.78
CA LEU A 219 20.02 -10.21 -1.72
C LEU A 219 21.17 -9.20 -1.65
N PRO A 220 21.73 -8.92 -0.45
CA PRO A 220 22.98 -8.17 -0.31
C PRO A 220 24.12 -8.69 -1.18
N SER A 221 24.24 -10.01 -1.31
CA SER A 221 25.27 -10.63 -2.16
C SER A 221 25.11 -10.38 -3.68
N GLU A 222 23.98 -9.80 -4.11
CA GLU A 222 23.73 -9.44 -5.51
C GLU A 222 24.18 -7.99 -5.83
N LEU A 223 24.56 -7.17 -4.84
CA LEU A 223 25.02 -5.78 -5.06
C LEU A 223 26.25 -5.71 -5.97
N ASP A 224 27.24 -6.59 -5.75
CA ASP A 224 28.46 -6.64 -6.56
C ASP A 224 28.21 -7.05 -8.03
N MET A 225 27.01 -7.59 -8.33
CA MET A 225 26.65 -8.09 -9.66
C MET A 225 25.83 -7.10 -10.50
N THR A 226 25.31 -6.03 -9.88
CA THR A 226 24.51 -5.03 -10.58
C THR A 226 25.43 -3.95 -11.14
N SER A 227 25.62 -3.94 -12.47
CA SER A 227 26.24 -2.80 -13.16
C SER A 227 25.20 -1.67 -13.27
N PRO A 228 25.42 -0.50 -12.67
CA PRO A 228 24.47 0.61 -12.76
C PRO A 228 24.50 1.21 -14.16
N LEU A 229 23.32 1.55 -14.71
CA LEU A 229 23.21 2.49 -15.82
C LEU A 229 23.85 3.82 -15.39
N ASN A 230 24.72 4.39 -16.25
CA ASN A 230 25.37 5.70 -16.09
C ASN A 230 24.59 6.63 -15.17
N SER A 231 25.03 6.74 -13.90
CA SER A 231 24.31 7.53 -12.91
C SER A 231 24.26 8.98 -13.37
N THR A 232 23.08 9.58 -13.28
CA THR A 232 22.85 11.00 -13.44
C THR A 232 23.42 11.75 -12.24
N VAL A 233 24.75 11.73 -12.07
CA VAL A 233 25.62 12.64 -11.27
C VAL A 233 25.34 12.79 -9.76
N ALA A 234 24.16 12.46 -9.21
CA ALA A 234 23.76 12.82 -7.84
C ALA A 234 23.54 11.65 -6.86
N TYR A 235 23.46 10.41 -7.33
CA TYR A 235 23.17 9.24 -6.50
C TYR A 235 24.30 8.22 -6.54
N ASP A 236 24.54 7.57 -5.40
CA ASP A 236 25.49 6.45 -5.26
C ASP A 236 25.05 5.29 -6.18
N ASP A 237 26.03 4.65 -6.81
CA ASP A 237 25.82 3.61 -7.81
C ASP A 237 25.84 2.20 -7.20
N GLU A 238 25.98 2.09 -5.88
CA GLU A 238 25.99 0.80 -5.17
C GLU A 238 24.67 0.00 -5.31
N TYR A 239 23.52 0.67 -5.45
CA TYR A 239 22.20 0.02 -5.52
C TYR A 239 21.56 0.14 -6.90
N PRO A 240 20.82 -0.90 -7.36
CA PRO A 240 20.08 -0.79 -8.61
C PRO A 240 19.00 0.29 -8.49
N SER A 241 18.75 0.97 -9.61
CA SER A 241 17.55 1.81 -9.78
C SER A 241 16.28 0.98 -9.55
N GLN A 242 15.18 1.63 -9.20
CA GLN A 242 13.88 0.95 -9.10
C GLN A 242 13.50 0.27 -10.41
N GLN A 243 13.80 0.91 -11.55
CA GLN A 243 13.56 0.36 -12.88
C GLN A 243 14.35 -0.93 -13.09
N ASP A 244 15.64 -0.94 -12.79
CA ASP A 244 16.46 -2.14 -12.95
C ASP A 244 16.03 -3.24 -11.98
N PHE A 245 15.75 -2.88 -10.72
CA PHE A 245 15.26 -3.81 -9.72
C PHE A 245 13.99 -4.53 -10.20
N LEU A 246 12.99 -3.79 -10.67
CA LEU A 246 11.69 -4.34 -11.05
C LEU A 246 11.70 -5.05 -12.41
N TYR A 247 12.40 -4.49 -13.41
CA TYR A 247 12.23 -4.91 -14.81
C TYR A 247 13.47 -5.53 -15.44
N SER A 248 14.68 -5.22 -14.96
CA SER A 248 15.92 -5.83 -15.45
C SER A 248 16.26 -7.09 -14.63
N LEU A 249 16.18 -6.99 -13.30
CA LEU A 249 16.50 -8.06 -12.35
C LEU A 249 15.27 -8.91 -11.98
N TYR A 250 14.06 -8.44 -12.30
CA TYR A 250 12.79 -9.07 -11.93
C TYR A 250 12.63 -9.35 -10.43
N LYS A 251 13.23 -8.50 -9.60
CA LYS A 251 13.12 -8.54 -8.15
C LYS A 251 11.93 -7.71 -7.70
N ARG A 252 11.39 -8.07 -6.53
CA ARG A 252 10.16 -7.46 -5.99
C ARG A 252 10.20 -7.20 -4.51
N ALA A 253 11.07 -7.90 -3.77
CA ALA A 253 11.22 -7.70 -2.35
C ALA A 253 12.69 -7.73 -1.94
N PHE A 254 13.01 -7.02 -0.88
CA PHE A 254 14.28 -7.15 -0.17
C PHE A 254 14.02 -7.14 1.33
N VAL A 255 14.95 -7.70 2.08
CA VAL A 255 14.81 -7.90 3.52
C VAL A 255 15.92 -7.14 4.23
N THR A 256 15.56 -6.45 5.30
CA THR A 256 16.52 -5.83 6.23
C THR A 256 16.21 -6.28 7.64
N ALA A 257 17.20 -6.28 8.52
CA ALA A 257 17.00 -6.52 9.94
C ALA A 257 17.37 -5.28 10.76
N VAL A 258 16.53 -5.00 11.75
CA VAL A 258 16.75 -3.98 12.79
C VAL A 258 16.84 -4.67 14.15
N THR A 259 17.73 -4.18 15.02
CA THR A 259 17.98 -4.80 16.32
C THR A 259 18.09 -3.74 17.40
N ASP A 260 17.17 -3.72 18.36
CA ASP A 260 17.32 -2.89 19.56
C ASP A 260 17.79 -3.71 20.79
N GLU A 261 17.41 -5.00 20.87
CA GLU A 261 17.41 -5.74 22.15
C GLU A 261 18.02 -7.16 22.06
N TYR A 262 18.41 -7.59 20.86
CA TYR A 262 18.67 -8.99 20.56
C TYR A 262 19.97 -9.58 21.14
N ARG A 263 20.98 -8.74 21.42
CA ARG A 263 22.39 -9.17 21.59
C ARG A 263 22.82 -9.48 23.04
N ASN A 264 21.93 -9.40 24.03
CA ASN A 264 22.32 -9.37 25.46
C ASN A 264 22.14 -10.71 26.21
N SER A 265 22.50 -11.85 25.59
CA SER A 265 22.43 -13.15 26.29
C SER A 265 23.46 -14.17 25.82
N SER A 266 23.87 -15.08 26.71
CA SER A 266 24.79 -16.17 26.44
C SER A 266 24.21 -17.25 25.52
N ASN A 267 22.88 -17.38 25.46
CA ASN A 267 22.17 -18.34 24.60
C ASN A 267 21.49 -17.65 23.40
N GLY A 268 21.86 -16.40 23.11
CA GLY A 268 21.37 -15.68 21.95
C GLY A 268 21.82 -16.33 20.64
N TYR A 269 21.03 -16.13 19.59
CA TYR A 269 21.41 -16.55 18.23
C TYR A 269 22.69 -15.84 17.77
N ASN A 270 23.55 -16.60 17.12
CA ASN A 270 24.72 -16.07 16.46
C ASN A 270 24.43 -15.89 14.97
N VAL A 271 24.50 -14.65 14.48
CA VAL A 271 24.26 -14.33 13.06
C VAL A 271 25.31 -15.04 12.21
N THR A 272 24.84 -15.90 11.30
CA THR A 272 25.69 -16.70 10.42
C THR A 272 26.15 -15.91 9.19
N VAL A 273 27.11 -16.46 8.45
CA VAL A 273 27.56 -15.90 7.16
C VAL A 273 26.42 -15.92 6.12
N ALA A 274 25.53 -16.92 6.19
CA ALA A 274 24.37 -17.00 5.30
C ALA A 274 23.38 -15.87 5.60
N ASP A 275 23.14 -15.57 6.88
CA ASP A 275 22.29 -14.45 7.28
C ASP A 275 22.88 -13.12 6.81
N ALA A 276 24.19 -12.91 7.03
CA ALA A 276 24.91 -11.72 6.59
C ALA A 276 24.71 -11.45 5.09
N LYS A 277 24.81 -12.49 4.25
CA LYS A 277 24.67 -12.39 2.79
C LYS A 277 23.23 -12.23 2.28
N THR A 278 22.24 -12.52 3.13
CA THR A 278 20.82 -12.56 2.77
C THR A 278 20.04 -11.35 3.28
N ILE A 279 20.41 -10.82 4.46
CA ILE A 279 19.58 -9.87 5.22
C ILE A 279 20.30 -8.54 5.47
N PHE A 280 21.63 -8.55 5.60
CA PHE A 280 22.38 -7.39 6.10
C PHE A 280 23.13 -6.68 4.97
N PHE A 281 22.48 -5.69 4.35
CA PHE A 281 23.08 -4.83 3.31
C PHE A 281 24.23 -3.98 3.82
N TYR A 282 24.13 -3.52 5.06
CA TYR A 282 25.24 -2.91 5.79
C TYR A 282 25.67 -3.85 6.89
N GLY A 283 26.96 -3.82 7.25
CA GLY A 283 27.50 -4.61 8.37
C GLY A 283 26.54 -4.57 9.57
N GLN A 284 26.53 -5.63 10.39
CA GLN A 284 25.39 -6.08 11.22
C GLN A 284 24.60 -5.06 12.10
N ASN A 285 24.97 -3.77 12.14
CA ASN A 285 24.35 -2.69 12.92
C ASN A 285 24.10 -1.37 12.13
N ASN A 286 24.43 -1.27 10.84
CA ASN A 286 24.52 0.03 10.14
C ASN A 286 23.27 0.36 9.30
N PHE A 287 22.09 0.39 9.92
CA PHE A 287 20.94 1.13 9.39
C PHE A 287 20.70 2.32 10.31
N THR A 288 20.44 3.50 9.75
CA THR A 288 19.94 4.65 10.55
C THR A 288 18.50 4.36 10.94
N LEU A 289 18.32 3.57 11.99
CA LEU A 289 17.08 3.45 12.72
C LEU A 289 16.99 4.64 13.67
N ASN A 290 16.27 5.68 13.26
CA ASN A 290 15.88 6.71 14.20
C ASN A 290 14.53 6.30 14.77
N HIS A 291 14.50 5.97 16.07
CA HIS A 291 13.25 5.95 16.83
C HIS A 291 12.60 7.34 16.76
N THR A 292 11.29 7.45 16.91
CA THR A 292 10.57 8.74 16.93
C THR A 292 11.02 9.68 18.05
N GLY A 293 12.18 10.29 17.87
CA GLY A 293 12.58 11.51 18.56
C GLY A 293 11.87 12.67 17.90
N GLU A 294 11.16 13.47 18.70
CA GLU A 294 10.63 14.78 18.31
C GLU A 294 11.70 15.61 17.56
N ASP A 295 12.97 15.42 17.94
CA ASP A 295 14.17 16.00 17.34
C ASP A 295 14.30 15.78 15.81
N VAL A 296 13.95 14.60 15.27
CA VAL A 296 14.13 14.29 13.83
C VAL A 296 13.15 15.06 12.97
N LEU A 297 11.89 15.12 13.39
CA LEU A 297 10.85 15.84 12.67
C LEU A 297 11.00 17.35 12.85
N GLN A 298 11.51 17.78 14.01
CA GLN A 298 11.87 19.17 14.24
C GLN A 298 13.05 19.60 13.35
N GLU A 299 14.10 18.78 13.22
CA GLU A 299 15.20 19.04 12.30
C GLU A 299 14.71 19.17 10.86
N CYS A 300 13.81 18.28 10.43
CA CYS A 300 13.21 18.40 9.11
C CYS A 300 12.37 19.68 8.95
N HIS A 301 11.59 20.04 9.97
CA HIS A 301 10.81 21.26 9.98
C HIS A 301 11.71 22.50 9.84
N ASP A 302 12.77 22.56 10.64
CA ASP A 302 13.75 23.63 10.64
C ASP A 302 14.50 23.67 9.30
N ARG A 303 14.84 22.51 8.73
CA ARG A 303 15.41 22.44 7.38
C ARG A 303 14.43 22.91 6.32
N ARG A 304 13.13 22.68 6.44
CA ARG A 304 12.13 23.12 5.46
C ARG A 304 11.89 24.63 5.47
N LEU A 305 12.07 25.28 6.62
CA LEU A 305 11.87 26.73 6.80
C LEU A 305 13.19 27.54 6.83
N GLY A 306 14.31 26.86 7.00
CA GLY A 306 15.64 27.46 7.05
C GLY A 306 16.17 27.89 5.68
N PRO A 307 17.44 28.33 5.60
CA PRO A 307 18.05 28.71 4.35
C PRO A 307 18.14 27.53 3.38
N TYR A 308 17.91 27.82 2.11
CA TYR A 308 18.05 26.86 1.04
C TYR A 308 19.52 26.57 0.74
N ASP A 309 19.91 25.31 0.85
CA ASP A 309 21.25 24.81 0.56
C ASP A 309 21.15 23.44 -0.15
N PRO A 310 21.39 23.39 -1.48
CA PRO A 310 21.40 22.14 -2.24
C PRO A 310 22.44 21.13 -1.74
N ASN A 311 23.56 21.58 -1.14
CA ASN A 311 24.65 20.67 -0.74
C ASN A 311 24.26 19.78 0.42
N TYR A 312 23.43 20.28 1.34
CA TYR A 312 22.89 19.45 2.42
C TYR A 312 22.18 18.21 1.90
N TYR A 313 21.33 18.37 0.88
CA TYR A 313 20.55 17.28 0.33
C TYR A 313 21.44 16.28 -0.42
N ASN A 314 22.43 16.78 -1.17
CA ASN A 314 23.47 15.94 -1.79
C ASN A 314 24.22 15.10 -0.74
N ASN A 315 24.70 15.71 0.34
CA ASN A 315 25.40 14.98 1.41
C ASN A 315 24.47 13.96 2.08
N ARG A 316 23.21 14.33 2.32
CA ARG A 316 22.24 13.47 2.99
C ARG A 316 21.97 12.18 2.21
N VAL A 317 21.84 12.22 0.88
CA VAL A 317 21.61 10.99 0.08
C VAL A 317 22.84 10.11 -0.03
N LEU A 318 24.05 10.68 0.14
CA LEU A 318 25.30 9.91 0.21
C LEU A 318 25.53 9.26 1.58
N GLU A 319 25.15 9.95 2.66
CA GLU A 319 25.42 9.51 4.04
C GLU A 319 24.34 8.60 4.63
N SER A 320 23.10 8.68 4.13
CA SER A 320 21.95 7.98 4.72
C SER A 320 21.17 7.15 3.70
N LYS A 321 20.85 5.92 4.09
CA LYS A 321 20.20 4.90 3.25
C LYS A 321 19.14 4.17 4.07
N PHE A 322 18.05 3.75 3.44
CA PHE A 322 16.91 3.07 4.07
C PHE A 322 16.43 3.77 5.36
N ARG A 323 16.23 5.10 5.29
CA ARG A 323 15.86 5.94 6.44
C ARG A 323 14.51 5.52 7.01
N MET A 324 14.49 5.02 8.24
CA MET A 324 13.27 4.55 8.91
C MET A 324 12.93 5.41 10.12
N LEU A 325 11.63 5.62 10.35
CA LEU A 325 11.09 6.29 11.53
C LEU A 325 9.95 5.44 12.10
N ILE A 326 10.17 4.86 13.28
CA ILE A 326 9.23 3.92 13.90
C ILE A 326 8.59 4.56 15.11
N ASP A 327 7.26 4.57 15.15
CA ASP A 327 6.52 5.16 16.27
C ASP A 327 6.41 4.21 17.48
N SER A 328 5.85 4.73 18.57
CA SER A 328 5.67 3.97 19.82
C SER A 328 4.40 4.36 20.55
N ASN A 329 4.06 3.61 21.60
CA ASN A 329 2.92 3.94 22.46
C ASN A 329 3.07 5.28 23.21
N ASN A 330 4.28 5.82 23.33
CA ASN A 330 4.49 7.13 23.94
C ASN A 330 4.40 8.24 22.88
N ASN A 331 5.03 8.03 21.73
CA ASN A 331 5.09 8.97 20.61
C ASN A 331 4.44 8.31 19.39
N ARG A 332 3.12 8.39 19.31
CA ARG A 332 2.32 7.80 18.22
C ARG A 332 2.27 8.74 17.03
N PHE A 333 2.26 8.17 15.82
CA PHE A 333 1.97 8.96 14.64
C PHE A 333 0.49 9.36 14.58
N THR A 334 0.25 10.61 14.21
CA THR A 334 -0.98 11.01 13.53
C THR A 334 -0.77 10.90 12.01
N PRO A 335 -1.84 10.89 11.20
CA PRO A 335 -1.69 10.87 9.73
C PRO A 335 -0.81 12.01 9.22
N GLU A 336 -0.90 13.20 9.81
CA GLU A 336 -0.11 14.38 9.43
C GLU A 336 1.37 14.20 9.79
N ILE A 337 1.67 13.64 10.96
CA ILE A 337 3.05 13.37 11.37
C ILE A 337 3.69 12.32 10.46
N ALA A 338 2.96 11.25 10.12
CA ALA A 338 3.46 10.23 9.20
C ALA A 338 3.67 10.79 7.78
N HIS A 339 2.78 11.66 7.32
CA HIS A 339 2.93 12.37 6.05
C HIS A 339 4.17 13.29 6.04
N GLN A 340 4.38 14.03 7.12
CA GLN A 340 5.57 14.86 7.28
C GLN A 340 6.82 14.00 7.24
N ALA A 341 6.85 12.84 7.93
CA ALA A 341 7.98 11.91 7.88
C ALA A 341 8.29 11.46 6.45
N LEU A 342 7.28 11.11 5.65
CA LEU A 342 7.42 10.77 4.24
C LEU A 342 8.02 11.93 3.43
N GLN A 343 7.49 13.15 3.60
CA GLN A 343 8.00 14.36 2.95
C GLN A 343 9.43 14.70 3.37
N CYS A 344 9.85 14.29 4.57
CA CYS A 344 11.20 14.45 5.09
C CYS A 344 12.18 13.37 4.59
N GLY A 345 11.70 12.42 3.80
CA GLY A 345 12.50 11.29 3.32
C GLY A 345 12.75 10.21 4.35
N TYR A 346 11.80 9.98 5.26
CA TYR A 346 11.79 8.81 6.15
C TYR A 346 10.63 7.88 5.80
N MET A 347 10.86 6.57 5.87
CA MET A 347 9.83 5.55 5.86
C MET A 347 9.17 5.49 7.25
N PRO A 348 7.92 5.96 7.44
CA PRO A 348 7.22 5.79 8.70
C PRO A 348 6.73 4.35 8.84
N ILE A 349 6.90 3.77 10.03
CA ILE A 349 6.35 2.46 10.39
C ILE A 349 5.40 2.61 11.57
N LEU A 350 4.12 2.27 11.35
CA LEU A 350 3.10 2.23 12.39
C LEU A 350 3.34 1.04 13.33
N ASN A 351 3.76 1.30 14.57
CA ASN A 351 4.17 0.34 15.59
C ASN A 351 3.53 0.55 16.98
N ALA A 352 2.74 1.61 17.19
CA ALA A 352 1.91 1.73 18.39
C ALA A 352 0.83 0.63 18.43
N SER A 353 0.46 0.21 19.65
CA SER A 353 -0.57 -0.82 19.88
C SER A 353 -1.99 -0.30 19.63
N VAL A 354 -2.20 1.01 19.77
CA VAL A 354 -3.50 1.66 19.57
C VAL A 354 -3.31 3.04 18.96
N TYR A 355 -4.03 3.31 17.87
CA TYR A 355 -4.21 4.62 17.25
C TYR A 355 -5.59 5.20 17.53
N PRO A 356 -5.68 6.53 17.75
CA PRO A 356 -6.96 7.22 17.87
C PRO A 356 -7.67 7.22 16.52
N LEU A 357 -8.95 6.82 16.53
CA LEU A 357 -9.79 6.82 15.34
C LEU A 357 -10.86 7.89 15.49
N LEU A 358 -10.96 8.77 14.48
CA LEU A 358 -12.07 9.72 14.42
C LEU A 358 -13.39 8.95 14.30
N ASN A 359 -14.43 9.46 14.95
CA ASN A 359 -15.75 8.84 15.09
C ASN A 359 -16.55 8.87 13.76
N ARG A 360 -15.98 8.32 12.67
CA ARG A 360 -16.72 8.08 11.43
C ARG A 360 -17.58 6.84 11.64
N THR A 361 -18.80 7.06 12.08
CA THR A 361 -19.82 6.07 12.45
C THR A 361 -20.26 5.14 11.30
N ASN A 362 -19.70 5.26 10.10
CA ASN A 362 -20.11 4.51 8.91
C ASN A 362 -19.07 3.52 8.37
N LEU A 363 -17.92 3.32 9.03
CA LEU A 363 -16.94 2.33 8.60
C LEU A 363 -17.14 1.01 9.34
N THR A 364 -17.93 0.12 8.75
CA THR A 364 -18.05 -1.29 9.16
C THR A 364 -16.76 -2.02 8.77
N GLY A 365 -15.72 -1.91 9.61
CA GLY A 365 -14.42 -2.53 9.33
C GLY A 365 -13.70 -2.97 10.61
N GLU A 366 -12.88 -4.00 10.47
CA GLU A 366 -11.93 -4.45 11.49
C GLU A 366 -11.03 -3.29 11.96
N TYR A 367 -10.60 -3.28 13.23
CA TYR A 367 -9.79 -2.20 13.83
C TYR A 367 -8.60 -1.78 12.95
N THR A 368 -7.78 -2.75 12.52
CA THR A 368 -6.62 -2.54 11.63
C THR A 368 -7.03 -1.79 10.38
N GLY A 369 -8.10 -2.24 9.75
CA GLY A 369 -8.63 -1.61 8.56
C GLY A 369 -9.04 -0.16 8.76
N ARG A 370 -9.65 0.16 9.90
CA ARG A 370 -10.04 1.55 10.23
C ARG A 370 -8.82 2.44 10.44
N VAL A 371 -7.75 1.89 11.04
CA VAL A 371 -6.46 2.58 11.15
C VAL A 371 -5.91 2.86 9.77
N LEU A 372 -5.73 1.83 8.92
CA LEU A 372 -5.16 2.01 7.58
C LEU A 372 -5.94 3.03 6.76
N ASN A 373 -7.27 2.98 6.74
CA ASN A 373 -8.05 3.95 5.96
C ASN A 373 -7.94 5.41 6.46
N ASN A 374 -7.52 5.63 7.70
CA ASN A 374 -7.20 6.96 8.20
C ASN A 374 -5.83 7.46 7.70
N PHE A 375 -4.87 6.55 7.51
CA PHE A 375 -3.50 6.88 7.11
C PHE A 375 -3.25 6.83 5.61
N ILE A 376 -3.95 5.98 4.84
CA ILE A 376 -3.71 5.81 3.39
C ILE A 376 -3.78 7.13 2.59
N PRO A 377 -4.70 8.09 2.86
CA PRO A 377 -4.69 9.36 2.15
C PRO A 377 -3.42 10.21 2.38
N TYR A 378 -2.63 9.88 3.40
CA TYR A 378 -1.41 10.57 3.84
C TYR A 378 -0.14 9.76 3.55
N ALA A 379 -0.27 8.55 3.00
CA ALA A 379 0.80 7.56 2.83
C ALA A 379 1.71 7.82 1.61
N TYR A 380 1.67 9.03 1.05
CA TYR A 380 2.37 9.44 -0.16
C TYR A 380 3.32 10.58 0.20
N TRP A 381 4.57 10.53 -0.27
CA TRP A 381 5.56 11.57 -0.01
C TRP A 381 5.36 12.79 -0.92
N ALA A 382 4.79 12.57 -2.10
CA ALA A 382 4.63 13.56 -3.14
C ALA A 382 3.29 14.29 -2.99
N TRP A 383 2.20 13.53 -2.97
CA TRP A 383 0.82 14.01 -3.04
C TRP A 383 0.34 14.65 -1.73
N ALA A 384 -0.39 15.76 -1.83
CA ALA A 384 -1.12 16.31 -0.71
C ALA A 384 -2.22 15.31 -0.27
N PRO A 385 -2.68 15.39 0.99
CA PRO A 385 -3.71 14.47 1.47
C PRO A 385 -4.97 14.53 0.60
N PHE A 386 -5.49 13.37 0.23
CA PHE A 386 -6.66 13.22 -0.64
C PHE A 386 -6.46 13.63 -2.10
N GLU A 387 -5.22 13.72 -2.59
CA GLU A 387 -4.88 13.84 -4.02
C GLU A 387 -4.41 12.48 -4.59
N PRO A 388 -4.42 12.27 -5.92
CA PRO A 388 -5.01 13.14 -6.95
C PRO A 388 -6.55 13.18 -6.86
N ASP A 389 -7.14 14.37 -6.96
CA ASP A 389 -8.59 14.47 -6.94
C ASP A 389 -9.24 14.03 -8.27
N ASN A 390 -9.92 12.89 -8.21
CA ASN A 390 -10.69 12.36 -9.34
C ASN A 390 -12.01 13.11 -9.58
N SER A 391 -12.45 13.97 -8.65
CA SER A 391 -13.68 14.75 -8.76
C SER A 391 -13.62 15.87 -9.80
N PHE A 392 -12.41 16.22 -10.27
CA PHE A 392 -12.20 16.99 -11.50
C PHE A 392 -12.75 16.20 -12.70
N SER A 393 -14.05 16.32 -12.91
CA SER A 393 -14.82 15.70 -13.98
C SER A 393 -15.37 16.81 -14.87
N ASN A 394 -15.14 16.68 -16.17
CA ASN A 394 -15.65 17.55 -17.23
C ASN A 394 -17.14 17.92 -17.01
N THR A 395 -17.42 19.15 -16.56
CA THR A 395 -18.61 19.85 -17.04
C THR A 395 -18.32 20.26 -18.47
N THR A 396 -18.62 19.38 -19.42
CA THR A 396 -18.62 19.74 -20.85
C THR A 396 -19.57 20.93 -21.07
N ARG A 397 -19.27 21.81 -22.04
CA ARG A 397 -20.09 23.00 -22.38
C ARG A 397 -21.59 22.70 -22.54
N LEU A 398 -21.95 21.48 -22.96
CA LEU A 398 -23.33 20.99 -23.07
C LEU A 398 -24.11 21.01 -21.74
N SER A 399 -23.43 20.90 -20.60
CA SER A 399 -24.05 20.96 -19.26
C SER A 399 -24.29 22.39 -18.78
N LEU A 400 -23.56 23.38 -19.31
CA LEU A 400 -23.74 24.79 -19.00
C LEU A 400 -24.90 25.40 -19.81
N ASP A 401 -25.02 25.04 -21.10
CA ASP A 401 -26.14 25.49 -21.94
C ASP A 401 -27.52 25.02 -21.45
N PHE A 402 -27.58 23.88 -20.73
CA PHE A 402 -28.82 23.37 -20.12
C PHE A 402 -29.15 24.00 -18.76
N ALA A 403 -28.14 24.50 -18.04
CA ALA A 403 -28.33 25.15 -16.74
C ALA A 403 -28.69 26.65 -16.88
N GLU A 404 -28.23 27.31 -17.95
CA GLU A 404 -28.63 28.68 -18.30
C GLU A 404 -29.97 28.77 -19.04
N MET A 405 -30.50 27.65 -19.56
CA MET A 405 -31.90 27.56 -20.02
C MET A 405 -32.85 27.16 -18.88
N ARG A 406 -32.80 27.89 -17.77
CA ARG A 406 -34.02 28.07 -16.97
C ARG A 406 -34.71 29.34 -17.46
N PRO A 407 -36.03 29.34 -17.69
CA PRO A 407 -36.74 30.57 -17.98
C PRO A 407 -36.43 31.57 -16.87
N ARG A 408 -36.05 32.80 -17.23
CA ARG A 408 -36.18 33.93 -16.30
C ARG A 408 -37.66 33.99 -15.93
N ASP A 409 -37.97 33.56 -14.72
CA ASP A 409 -39.18 34.00 -14.06
C ASP A 409 -38.96 35.48 -13.75
N ASP A 410 -39.38 36.33 -14.69
CA ASP A 410 -39.60 37.74 -14.44
C ASP A 410 -40.82 37.83 -13.52
N ASP A 411 -40.60 37.91 -12.21
CA ASP A 411 -41.58 38.49 -11.28
C ASP A 411 -40.94 38.83 -9.92
N HIS A 412 -41.07 40.11 -9.57
CA HIS A 412 -41.13 40.72 -8.22
C HIS A 412 -39.82 41.23 -7.58
N ASP A 413 -39.62 42.54 -7.76
CA ASP A 413 -39.68 43.62 -6.76
C ASP A 413 -39.09 43.40 -5.35
N ASP A 414 -38.07 44.24 -5.11
CA ASP A 414 -37.83 45.09 -3.95
C ASP A 414 -37.57 44.52 -2.54
N ASP A 415 -36.41 44.96 -2.06
CA ASP A 415 -36.05 45.39 -0.70
C ASP A 415 -35.56 44.38 0.37
N ASP A 416 -34.44 44.84 0.95
CA ASP A 416 -33.90 44.65 2.31
C ASP A 416 -32.90 43.52 2.64
N ASP A 417 -31.65 43.99 2.80
CA ASP A 417 -30.69 43.76 3.89
C ASP A 417 -30.39 42.33 4.39
N ASP A 418 -29.17 41.85 4.12
CA ASP A 418 -28.34 41.25 5.18
C ASP A 418 -26.83 41.31 4.86
N TYR A 419 -26.06 41.35 5.94
CA TYR A 419 -24.63 41.51 6.14
C TYR A 419 -23.73 40.44 5.47
N ASP A 420 -22.45 40.85 5.31
CA ASP A 420 -21.23 40.02 5.44
C ASP A 420 -20.71 39.30 4.18
N VAL A 421 -19.58 39.75 3.62
CA VAL A 421 -18.19 39.40 4.01
C VAL A 421 -17.31 39.99 2.91
N GLY A 422 -16.27 40.74 3.29
CA GLY A 422 -15.25 41.24 2.36
C GLY A 422 -14.65 40.09 1.54
N TYR A 423 -14.86 40.15 0.22
CA TYR A 423 -14.15 39.34 -0.74
C TYR A 423 -12.69 39.83 -0.70
N ASP A 424 -11.85 39.10 0.04
CA ASP A 424 -10.40 39.31 0.03
C ASP A 424 -9.92 39.31 -1.43
N ASP A 425 -9.16 40.35 -1.78
CA ASP A 425 -8.49 40.52 -3.05
C ASP A 425 -7.68 39.25 -3.40
N ASP A 426 -8.19 38.43 -4.34
CA ASP A 426 -7.38 37.44 -5.03
C ASP A 426 -6.22 38.19 -5.71
N PRO A 427 -4.95 37.81 -5.46
CA PRO A 427 -3.83 38.61 -5.94
C PRO A 427 -3.72 38.53 -7.48
N ASP A 428 -3.53 39.68 -8.11
CA ASP A 428 -3.50 40.00 -9.57
C ASP A 428 -2.72 39.05 -10.51
N TRP A 429 -2.00 38.05 -10.00
CA TRP A 429 -1.20 37.10 -10.78
C TRP A 429 -1.87 35.74 -10.99
N GLN A 430 -3.05 35.48 -10.40
CA GLN A 430 -3.83 34.26 -10.66
C GLN A 430 -4.94 34.55 -11.66
N GLN A 431 -4.89 33.88 -12.83
CA GLN A 431 -5.94 33.96 -13.84
C GLN A 431 -6.55 32.58 -14.02
N THR A 432 -7.52 32.26 -13.16
CA THR A 432 -8.21 30.97 -13.14
C THR A 432 -9.12 30.86 -14.36
N ALA A 433 -8.96 29.81 -15.17
CA ALA A 433 -9.77 29.63 -16.37
C ALA A 433 -11.25 29.38 -16.01
N VAL A 434 -12.15 30.25 -16.46
CA VAL A 434 -13.59 30.14 -16.22
C VAL A 434 -14.17 28.99 -17.06
N SER A 435 -14.37 27.83 -16.44
CA SER A 435 -15.24 26.71 -16.85
C SER A 435 -14.78 25.64 -17.86
N GLN A 436 -13.49 25.45 -18.13
CA GLN A 436 -13.04 24.27 -18.91
C GLN A 436 -11.92 23.51 -18.18
N VAL A 437 -12.29 22.45 -17.43
CA VAL A 437 -11.31 21.47 -16.91
C VAL A 437 -11.29 20.28 -17.86
N ALA A 438 -10.61 20.44 -18.99
CA ALA A 438 -10.45 19.34 -19.95
C ALA A 438 -9.25 18.42 -19.62
N GLU A 439 -8.21 18.97 -18.98
CA GLU A 439 -6.91 18.33 -18.80
C GLU A 439 -6.37 18.55 -17.37
N LYS A 440 -5.78 17.51 -16.76
CA LYS A 440 -5.25 17.57 -15.39
C LYS A 440 -3.73 17.61 -15.40
N CYS A 441 -3.21 18.64 -14.75
CA CYS A 441 -1.78 18.86 -14.56
C CYS A 441 -1.48 18.98 -13.08
N VAL A 442 -0.23 18.78 -12.68
CA VAL A 442 0.14 18.73 -11.28
C VAL A 442 0.91 19.97 -10.87
N VAL A 443 0.51 20.55 -9.74
CA VAL A 443 1.21 21.64 -9.08
C VAL A 443 1.77 21.20 -7.74
N MET A 444 2.86 21.85 -7.32
CA MET A 444 3.26 21.89 -5.93
C MET A 444 2.40 22.91 -5.16
N LYS A 445 1.78 22.47 -4.05
CA LYS A 445 1.18 23.32 -3.00
C LYS A 445 1.97 23.17 -1.70
N ARG A 446 1.61 23.94 -0.67
CA ARG A 446 2.27 23.90 0.67
C ARG A 446 2.29 22.52 1.32
N LYS A 447 1.29 21.68 1.04
CA LYS A 447 1.12 20.36 1.67
C LYS A 447 1.52 19.19 0.76
N GLY A 448 2.07 19.44 -0.43
CA GLY A 448 2.38 18.42 -1.42
C GLY A 448 1.76 18.72 -2.77
N TRP A 449 1.81 17.73 -3.66
CA TRP A 449 1.30 17.82 -5.02
C TRP A 449 -0.22 17.79 -5.05
N ALA A 450 -0.81 18.55 -5.96
CA ALA A 450 -2.24 18.56 -6.17
C ALA A 450 -2.55 18.67 -7.66
N VAL A 451 -3.70 18.10 -8.05
CA VAL A 451 -4.21 18.27 -9.40
C VAL A 451 -4.76 19.69 -9.57
N GLU A 452 -4.44 20.30 -10.71
CA GLU A 452 -4.93 21.59 -11.15
C GLU A 452 -5.31 21.58 -12.63
N ASN A 453 -6.08 22.59 -13.03
CA ASN A 453 -6.43 22.80 -14.42
C ASN A 453 -5.19 23.25 -15.22
N CYS A 454 -4.78 22.47 -16.23
CA CYS A 454 -3.61 22.76 -17.08
C CYS A 454 -3.65 24.15 -17.78
N TYR A 455 -4.85 24.75 -17.90
CA TYR A 455 -5.05 26.08 -18.50
C TYR A 455 -4.83 27.24 -17.51
N ASN A 456 -4.53 26.96 -16.24
CA ASN A 456 -4.12 27.99 -15.29
C ASN A 456 -2.68 28.44 -15.58
N LYS A 457 -2.34 29.67 -15.18
CA LYS A 457 -0.98 30.23 -15.36
C LYS A 457 -0.27 30.31 -14.02
N TYR A 458 0.85 29.60 -13.89
CA TYR A 458 1.70 29.62 -12.70
C TYR A 458 3.18 29.66 -13.10
N ARG A 459 4.07 29.91 -12.14
CA ARG A 459 5.51 29.77 -12.37
C ARG A 459 5.88 28.28 -12.50
N LEU A 460 6.91 27.98 -13.28
CA LEU A 460 7.45 26.63 -13.45
C LEU A 460 8.55 26.35 -12.42
N ALA A 461 8.54 25.17 -11.82
CA ALA A 461 9.67 24.65 -11.06
C ALA A 461 10.73 24.09 -12.03
N CYS A 462 11.90 24.71 -12.04
CA CYS A 462 12.99 24.37 -12.95
C CYS A 462 14.13 23.68 -12.17
N LYS A 463 14.42 22.42 -12.50
CA LYS A 463 15.50 21.62 -11.91
C LYS A 463 16.80 21.80 -12.70
N HIS A 464 17.93 21.91 -12.02
CA HIS A 464 19.23 21.98 -12.68
C HIS A 464 19.54 20.67 -13.40
N LYS A 465 20.18 20.74 -14.58
CA LYS A 465 20.42 19.55 -15.40
C LYS A 465 21.38 18.53 -14.78
N ASN A 466 22.30 18.99 -13.93
CA ASN A 466 23.35 18.16 -13.32
C ASN A 466 23.24 18.02 -11.80
N ASN A 467 22.22 18.62 -11.17
CA ASN A 467 22.05 18.60 -9.72
C ASN A 467 20.57 18.46 -9.38
N ALA A 468 20.19 17.31 -8.82
CA ALA A 468 18.81 16.97 -8.54
C ALA A 468 18.17 17.84 -7.42
N PHE A 469 18.99 18.47 -6.58
CA PHE A 469 18.52 19.26 -5.45
C PHE A 469 18.58 20.77 -5.69
N GLU A 470 19.02 21.19 -6.87
CA GLU A 470 19.15 22.59 -7.25
C GLU A 470 17.95 23.04 -8.11
N TRP A 471 17.19 23.99 -7.58
CA TRP A 471 15.94 24.46 -8.12
C TRP A 471 15.96 25.98 -8.35
N THR A 472 15.26 26.40 -9.39
CA THR A 472 14.94 27.80 -9.67
C THR A 472 13.52 27.90 -10.23
N LEU A 473 12.98 29.12 -10.37
CA LEU A 473 11.70 29.35 -11.03
C LEU A 473 11.88 29.91 -12.44
N SER A 474 10.84 29.75 -13.25
CA SER A 474 10.67 30.52 -14.48
C SER A 474 10.56 32.02 -14.19
N HIS A 475 10.96 32.84 -15.16
CA HIS A 475 10.87 34.31 -15.06
C HIS A 475 9.41 34.77 -15.11
N ASP A 476 8.62 34.19 -16.01
CA ASP A 476 7.22 34.51 -16.24
C ASP A 476 6.30 33.38 -15.76
N ILE A 477 5.03 33.72 -15.54
CA ILE A 477 3.96 32.74 -15.36
C ILE A 477 3.54 32.21 -16.72
N SER A 478 3.27 30.91 -16.81
CA SER A 478 2.90 30.29 -18.07
C SER A 478 1.87 29.17 -17.90
N LEU A 479 1.22 28.82 -19.01
CA LEU A 479 0.31 27.67 -19.08
C LEU A 479 1.15 26.39 -19.02
N TYR A 480 0.55 25.27 -18.61
CA TYR A 480 1.29 24.00 -18.65
C TYR A 480 1.71 23.62 -20.10
N PHE A 481 0.91 23.96 -21.11
CA PHE A 481 1.17 23.63 -22.52
C PHE A 481 2.24 24.51 -23.20
N SER A 482 2.64 25.63 -22.60
CA SER A 482 3.60 26.56 -23.24
C SER A 482 5.07 26.11 -23.16
N THR A 483 5.33 24.86 -22.76
CA THR A 483 6.66 24.30 -22.49
C THR A 483 7.58 24.14 -23.70
N ASP A 484 7.13 24.44 -24.91
CA ASP A 484 7.93 24.34 -26.15
C ASP A 484 8.93 25.51 -26.35
N GLN A 485 9.01 26.48 -25.41
CA GLN A 485 10.03 27.54 -25.36
C GLN A 485 10.64 27.68 -23.93
N PRO A 486 11.88 28.18 -23.77
CA PRO A 486 12.63 28.07 -22.51
C PRO A 486 12.16 29.12 -21.49
N ASP A 487 11.08 28.84 -20.78
CA ASP A 487 10.66 29.62 -19.61
C ASP A 487 11.64 29.44 -18.43
N CYS A 488 12.38 28.33 -18.42
CA CYS A 488 13.42 28.04 -17.43
C CYS A 488 14.76 28.72 -17.78
N PRO A 489 15.51 29.20 -16.77
CA PRO A 489 16.85 29.75 -16.96
C PRO A 489 17.83 28.77 -17.62
N LYS A 490 18.93 29.30 -18.19
CA LYS A 490 20.01 28.48 -18.77
C LYS A 490 20.51 27.46 -17.75
N ASN A 491 20.75 26.22 -18.21
CA ASN A 491 21.14 25.04 -17.41
C ASN A 491 20.04 24.42 -16.53
N TYR A 492 18.83 24.95 -16.53
CA TYR A 492 17.68 24.35 -15.88
C TYR A 492 16.69 23.81 -16.91
N LYS A 493 15.84 22.88 -16.48
CA LYS A 493 14.73 22.32 -17.26
C LYS A 493 13.47 22.28 -16.39
N PHE A 494 12.30 22.45 -16.99
CA PHE A 494 11.06 22.17 -16.30
C PHE A 494 11.06 20.69 -15.88
N SER A 495 10.76 20.40 -14.62
CA SER A 495 10.94 19.05 -14.07
C SER A 495 10.08 18.80 -12.84
N VAL A 496 10.12 17.57 -12.36
CA VAL A 496 9.43 17.09 -11.16
C VAL A 496 10.46 16.51 -10.17
N PRO A 497 10.22 16.60 -8.84
CA PRO A 497 11.02 15.87 -7.86
C PRO A 497 10.80 14.36 -8.01
N HIS A 498 11.87 13.57 -8.12
CA HIS A 498 11.76 12.12 -8.31
C HIS A 498 11.75 11.33 -6.99
N LEU A 499 12.11 11.98 -5.89
CA LEU A 499 12.26 11.39 -4.57
C LEU A 499 11.78 12.36 -3.48
N SER A 500 11.38 11.82 -2.32
CA SER A 500 11.02 12.57 -1.12
C SER A 500 12.06 13.61 -0.68
N THR A 501 13.36 13.32 -0.82
CA THR A 501 14.43 14.29 -0.51
C THR A 501 14.53 15.42 -1.56
N GLU A 502 14.29 15.13 -2.85
CA GLU A 502 14.18 16.17 -3.88
C GLU A 502 12.95 17.05 -3.63
N GLN A 503 11.84 16.45 -3.21
CA GLN A 503 10.61 17.14 -2.82
C GLN A 503 10.86 18.11 -1.65
N LEU A 504 11.58 17.65 -0.62
CA LEU A 504 11.96 18.49 0.51
C LEU A 504 12.86 19.66 0.08
N ALA A 505 13.79 19.43 -0.86
CA ALA A 505 14.65 20.47 -1.41
C ALA A 505 13.83 21.53 -2.17
N LEU A 506 12.88 21.11 -3.01
CA LEU A 506 11.97 22.02 -3.69
C LEU A 506 11.10 22.81 -2.69
N GLN A 507 10.55 22.16 -1.66
CA GLN A 507 9.76 22.84 -0.63
C GLN A 507 10.58 23.89 0.14
N ASN A 508 11.81 23.56 0.54
CA ASN A 508 12.72 24.53 1.16
C ASN A 508 12.99 25.72 0.22
N PHE A 509 13.34 25.45 -1.04
CA PHE A 509 13.57 26.49 -2.03
C PHE A 509 12.37 27.42 -2.21
N LEU A 510 11.16 26.88 -2.31
CA LEU A 510 9.94 27.68 -2.48
C LEU A 510 9.61 28.53 -1.25
N ASN A 511 9.81 27.98 -0.04
CA ASN A 511 9.62 28.71 1.21
C ASN A 511 10.64 29.85 1.36
N SER A 512 11.92 29.56 1.15
CA SER A 512 13.00 30.56 1.25
C SER A 512 12.88 31.66 0.19
N SER A 513 12.37 31.33 -0.99
CA SER A 513 12.11 32.30 -2.06
C SER A 513 10.81 33.10 -1.85
N SER A 514 10.04 32.83 -0.79
CA SER A 514 8.75 33.49 -0.48
C SER A 514 7.77 33.50 -1.66
N VAL A 515 7.73 32.41 -2.41
CA VAL A 515 6.93 32.29 -3.64
C VAL A 515 5.47 32.06 -3.28
N VAL A 516 4.58 32.66 -4.06
CA VAL A 516 3.15 32.39 -3.90
C VAL A 516 2.78 31.11 -4.62
N TYR A 517 2.24 30.15 -3.86
CA TYR A 517 1.72 28.89 -4.37
C TYR A 517 0.41 29.10 -5.14
N PRO A 518 0.08 28.27 -6.14
CA PRO A 518 0.79 27.04 -6.54
C PRO A 518 1.92 27.26 -7.58
N VAL A 519 2.77 26.25 -7.75
CA VAL A 519 3.89 26.24 -8.73
C VAL A 519 3.77 24.99 -9.59
N TRP A 520 3.92 25.12 -10.92
CA TRP A 520 3.89 23.98 -11.83
C TRP A 520 5.08 23.05 -11.58
N ILE A 521 4.83 21.76 -11.60
CA ILE A 521 5.84 20.70 -11.73
C ILE A 521 5.55 19.91 -13.00
N ASP A 522 6.58 19.32 -13.62
CA ASP A 522 6.44 18.64 -14.91
C ASP A 522 5.76 17.27 -14.76
N MET A 523 4.44 17.28 -14.60
CA MET A 523 3.64 16.07 -14.45
C MET A 523 2.18 16.31 -14.85
N ASN A 524 1.61 15.39 -15.63
CA ASN A 524 0.24 15.48 -16.15
C ASN A 524 -0.35 14.09 -16.46
N ASP A 525 -1.67 14.01 -16.65
CA ASP A 525 -2.36 12.80 -17.13
C ASP A 525 -3.06 12.98 -18.51
N ILE A 526 -2.60 13.96 -19.30
CA ILE A 526 -3.24 14.42 -20.55
C ILE A 526 -3.41 13.27 -21.55
N THR A 527 -2.35 12.47 -21.76
CA THR A 527 -2.38 11.44 -22.79
C THR A 527 -3.29 10.28 -22.44
N ILE A 528 -3.33 9.89 -21.15
CA ILE A 528 -4.19 8.83 -20.62
C ILE A 528 -4.63 9.20 -19.21
N LEU A 529 -5.93 9.42 -19.02
CA LEU A 529 -6.54 9.71 -17.73
C LEU A 529 -6.09 8.73 -16.64
N GLY A 530 -5.61 9.28 -15.52
CA GLY A 530 -5.08 8.52 -14.39
C GLY A 530 -3.72 7.86 -14.60
N CYS A 531 -3.01 8.15 -15.70
CA CYS A 531 -1.61 7.81 -15.90
C CYS A 531 -0.78 9.10 -15.85
N PHE A 532 -0.27 9.43 -14.67
CA PHE A 532 0.56 10.60 -14.51
C PHE A 532 1.98 10.34 -14.99
N VAL A 533 2.50 11.22 -15.84
CA VAL A 533 3.81 11.10 -16.49
C VAL A 533 4.54 12.44 -16.53
N ASP A 534 5.86 12.41 -16.50
CA ASP A 534 6.75 13.55 -16.72
C ASP A 534 7.29 13.58 -18.17
N GLY A 535 7.90 14.68 -18.59
CA GLY A 535 8.39 14.87 -19.95
C GLY A 535 7.51 15.77 -20.82
N GLY A 536 6.72 16.64 -20.20
CA GLY A 536 5.86 17.61 -20.86
C GLY A 536 4.48 17.09 -21.28
N PRO A 537 3.69 17.93 -21.97
CA PRO A 537 2.27 17.68 -22.25
C PRO A 537 1.99 16.53 -23.24
N TYR A 538 3.03 16.04 -23.92
CA TYR A 538 2.95 14.97 -24.91
C TYR A 538 3.61 13.67 -24.45
N ALA A 539 3.97 13.56 -23.17
CA ALA A 539 4.57 12.35 -22.60
C ALA A 539 3.61 11.15 -22.69
N GLU A 540 4.14 10.00 -23.12
CA GLU A 540 3.36 8.78 -23.29
C GLU A 540 3.36 7.92 -22.02
N CYS A 541 2.19 7.36 -21.68
CA CYS A 541 2.08 6.40 -20.58
C CYS A 541 2.87 5.10 -20.88
N PRO A 542 3.80 4.67 -19.99
CA PRO A 542 4.73 3.59 -20.31
C PRO A 542 4.08 2.20 -20.43
N TYR A 543 2.92 1.99 -19.80
CA TYR A 543 2.23 0.70 -19.74
C TYR A 543 0.85 0.70 -20.40
N LYS A 544 0.38 1.83 -20.94
CA LYS A 544 -0.88 1.93 -21.68
C LYS A 544 -0.66 2.78 -22.92
N LYS A 545 -1.18 2.34 -24.06
CA LYS A 545 -1.20 3.16 -25.28
C LYS A 545 -2.55 3.86 -25.39
N ALA A 546 -2.56 5.10 -25.84
CA ALA A 546 -3.80 5.80 -26.18
C ALA A 546 -4.48 5.03 -27.33
N VAL A 547 -5.59 4.36 -27.04
CA VAL A 547 -6.36 3.63 -28.05
C VAL A 547 -7.40 4.58 -28.62
N THR A 548 -7.20 5.02 -29.86
CA THR A 548 -8.23 5.76 -30.60
C THR A 548 -9.45 4.89 -30.84
N THR A 549 -10.64 5.48 -30.94
CA THR A 549 -11.90 4.78 -31.20
C THR A 549 -11.83 3.87 -32.42
N SER A 550 -11.08 4.25 -33.46
CA SER A 550 -10.86 3.41 -34.65
C SER A 550 -10.07 2.13 -34.35
N ASN A 551 -9.08 2.20 -33.46
CA ASN A 551 -8.27 1.06 -33.08
C ASN A 551 -9.04 0.12 -32.15
N LEU A 552 -9.87 0.66 -31.25
CA LEU A 552 -10.78 -0.12 -30.41
C LEU A 552 -11.79 -0.92 -31.25
N ILE A 553 -12.39 -0.29 -32.27
CA ILE A 553 -13.30 -0.97 -33.21
C ILE A 553 -12.59 -2.11 -33.93
N ARG A 554 -11.35 -1.91 -34.39
CA ARG A 554 -10.56 -2.98 -35.03
C ARG A 554 -10.24 -4.16 -34.10
N LEU A 555 -10.05 -3.90 -32.80
CA LEU A 555 -9.76 -4.93 -31.80
C LEU A 555 -11.00 -5.73 -31.39
N VAL A 556 -12.16 -5.09 -31.26
CA VAL A 556 -13.39 -5.71 -30.72
C VAL A 556 -14.30 -6.31 -31.81
N ALA A 557 -14.27 -5.75 -33.03
CA ALA A 557 -15.17 -6.17 -34.12
C ALA A 557 -15.09 -7.67 -34.46
N PRO A 558 -13.91 -8.33 -34.53
CA PRO A 558 -13.85 -9.74 -34.89
C PRO A 558 -14.59 -10.64 -33.89
N SER A 559 -14.40 -10.42 -32.58
CA SER A 559 -15.08 -11.18 -31.53
C SER A 559 -16.58 -10.91 -31.46
N ALA A 560 -16.99 -9.65 -31.66
CA ALA A 560 -18.40 -9.28 -31.64
C ALA A 560 -19.16 -9.87 -32.83
N VAL A 561 -18.57 -9.85 -34.03
CA VAL A 561 -19.15 -10.46 -35.24
C VAL A 561 -19.32 -11.97 -35.05
N VAL A 562 -18.29 -12.66 -34.53
CA VAL A 562 -18.38 -14.10 -34.25
C VAL A 562 -19.47 -14.40 -33.23
N ALA A 563 -19.57 -13.63 -32.14
CA ALA A 563 -20.60 -13.81 -31.13
C ALA A 563 -22.02 -13.64 -31.70
N VAL A 564 -22.24 -12.62 -32.56
CA VAL A 564 -23.52 -12.40 -33.24
C VAL A 564 -23.85 -13.55 -34.19
N VAL A 565 -22.87 -14.04 -34.96
CA VAL A 565 -23.06 -15.20 -35.85
C VAL A 565 -23.45 -16.45 -35.05
N ILE A 566 -22.81 -16.70 -33.92
CA ILE A 566 -23.16 -17.82 -33.03
C ILE A 566 -24.59 -17.66 -32.49
N LEU A 567 -24.98 -16.46 -32.04
CA LEU A 567 -26.34 -16.20 -31.58
C LEU A 567 -27.38 -16.42 -32.69
N ILE A 568 -27.06 -16.01 -33.92
CA ILE A 568 -27.90 -16.26 -35.09
C ILE A 568 -28.01 -17.77 -35.36
N LEU A 569 -26.92 -18.53 -35.31
CA LEU A 569 -26.94 -19.98 -35.49
C LEU A 569 -27.78 -20.68 -34.42
N ILE A 570 -27.64 -20.30 -33.14
CA ILE A 570 -28.47 -20.82 -32.04
C ILE A 570 -29.94 -20.48 -32.27
N PHE A 571 -30.24 -19.26 -32.70
CA PHE A 571 -31.60 -18.84 -33.05
C PHE A 571 -32.16 -19.69 -34.20
N PHE A 572 -31.37 -19.93 -35.24
CA PHE A 572 -31.76 -20.79 -36.37
C PHE A 572 -31.99 -22.23 -35.95
N GLU A 573 -31.13 -22.81 -35.10
CA GLU A 573 -31.34 -24.16 -34.57
C GLU A 573 -32.63 -24.24 -33.76
N ARG A 574 -32.91 -23.26 -32.91
CA ARG A 574 -34.09 -23.27 -32.04
C ARG A 574 -35.41 -23.12 -32.80
N PHE A 575 -35.43 -22.33 -33.86
CA PHE A 575 -36.66 -22.02 -34.60
C PHE A 575 -36.89 -22.87 -35.84
N PHE A 576 -35.83 -23.25 -36.57
CA PHE A 576 -35.95 -23.91 -37.87
C PHE A 576 -35.56 -25.39 -37.85
N LEU A 577 -34.69 -25.82 -36.94
CA LEU A 577 -34.38 -27.25 -36.75
C LEU A 577 -35.38 -27.89 -35.78
N LEU A 578 -36.61 -28.12 -36.28
CA LEU A 578 -37.53 -29.10 -35.71
C LEU A 578 -36.92 -30.50 -35.90
N THR A 579 -36.04 -30.92 -35.00
CA THR A 579 -35.48 -32.28 -35.08
C THR A 579 -36.63 -33.31 -35.00
N PRO A 580 -36.80 -34.19 -36.00
CA PRO A 580 -37.94 -35.11 -36.07
C PRO A 580 -37.95 -36.16 -34.94
N ILE A 581 -36.88 -36.23 -34.13
CA ILE A 581 -36.78 -37.12 -32.96
C ILE A 581 -37.86 -36.77 -31.92
N HIS A 582 -38.20 -35.49 -31.74
CA HIS A 582 -39.20 -35.09 -30.74
C HIS A 582 -40.64 -35.49 -31.10
N THR A 583 -40.98 -35.52 -32.40
CA THR A 583 -42.33 -35.92 -32.84
C THR A 583 -42.52 -37.43 -32.78
N ASN A 584 -41.48 -38.20 -33.12
CA ASN A 584 -41.55 -39.66 -33.15
C ASN A 584 -41.56 -40.27 -31.73
N ARG A 585 -40.77 -39.72 -30.79
CA ARG A 585 -40.81 -40.13 -29.37
C ARG A 585 -42.18 -39.82 -28.74
N ARG A 586 -42.76 -38.64 -29.01
CA ARG A 586 -44.07 -38.26 -28.47
C ARG A 586 -45.21 -39.12 -29.01
N ARG A 587 -45.16 -39.52 -30.30
CA ARG A 587 -46.12 -40.47 -30.90
C ARG A 587 -45.95 -41.90 -30.37
N HIS A 588 -44.71 -42.37 -30.20
CA HIS A 588 -44.42 -43.68 -29.63
C HIS A 588 -44.97 -43.79 -28.20
N TRP A 589 -44.60 -42.85 -27.31
CA TRP A 589 -45.07 -42.87 -25.92
C TRP A 589 -46.59 -42.69 -25.79
N LYS A 590 -47.23 -41.85 -26.63
CA LYS A 590 -48.70 -41.79 -26.69
C LYS A 590 -49.34 -43.13 -27.07
N ARG A 591 -48.77 -43.86 -28.04
CA ARG A 591 -49.25 -45.19 -28.41
C ARG A 591 -49.06 -46.20 -27.27
N THR A 592 -47.89 -46.22 -26.64
CA THR A 592 -47.59 -47.13 -25.53
C THR A 592 -48.49 -46.86 -24.32
N ILE A 593 -48.71 -45.58 -23.98
CA ILE A 593 -49.59 -45.17 -22.87
C ILE A 593 -51.06 -45.52 -23.18
N ASN A 594 -51.55 -45.24 -24.38
CA ASN A 594 -52.92 -45.63 -24.76
C ASN A 594 -53.11 -47.16 -24.77
N GLN A 595 -52.10 -47.92 -25.20
CA GLN A 595 -52.14 -49.39 -25.10
C GLN A 595 -52.14 -49.87 -23.64
N HIS A 596 -51.41 -49.19 -22.75
CA HIS A 596 -51.40 -49.49 -21.32
C HIS A 596 -52.75 -49.19 -20.67
N TYR A 597 -53.33 -48.02 -20.90
CA TYR A 597 -54.67 -47.65 -20.38
C TYR A 597 -55.81 -48.51 -20.95
N LYS A 598 -55.67 -49.04 -22.16
CA LYS A 598 -56.67 -49.95 -22.74
C LYS A 598 -56.59 -51.37 -22.16
N LYS A 599 -55.47 -51.72 -21.52
CA LYS A 599 -55.21 -53.04 -20.95
C LYS A 599 -55.38 -53.07 -19.43
N ASN A 600 -55.22 -51.91 -18.80
CA ASN A 600 -55.40 -51.70 -17.38
C ASN A 600 -56.57 -50.73 -17.21
N ASP A 601 -57.78 -51.27 -17.04
CA ASP A 601 -58.96 -50.50 -16.65
C ASP A 601 -58.61 -49.66 -15.42
N TYR A 602 -58.53 -48.35 -15.60
CA TYR A 602 -58.34 -47.43 -14.49
C TYR A 602 -59.69 -47.31 -13.78
N GLU A 603 -59.94 -48.20 -12.83
CA GLU A 603 -61.02 -48.07 -11.85
C GLU A 603 -60.88 -46.73 -11.15
N GLY A 604 -61.73 -45.79 -11.54
CA GLY A 604 -61.95 -44.58 -10.78
C GLY A 604 -62.61 -44.95 -9.46
N VAL A 605 -62.03 -44.52 -8.35
CA VAL A 605 -62.77 -44.41 -7.09
C VAL A 605 -63.41 -43.01 -7.10
N PRO A 606 -64.75 -42.89 -7.14
CA PRO A 606 -65.43 -41.62 -7.30
C PRO A 606 -65.38 -40.72 -6.05
N SER A 607 -65.37 -39.42 -6.36
CA SER A 607 -65.80 -38.21 -5.63
C SER A 607 -65.94 -38.26 -4.10
#